data_AF-A0A524AD08-F1
#
_entry.id   AF-A0A524AD08-F1
#
_cell.length_a   1.000
_cell.length_b   1.000
_cell.length_c   1.000
_cell.angle_alpha   90.00
_cell.angle_beta   90.00
_cell.angle_gamma   90.00
#
_symmetry.space_group_name_H-M   'P 1'
#
loop_
_entity.id
_entity.type
_entity.pdbx_description
1 polymer ?
#
loop_
_entity_poly.entity_id
_entity_poly.type
_entity_poly.pdbx_seq_one_letter_code
_entity_poly.pdbx_strand_id
1 'polypeptide(L)'
;MVKRLLLSYCFPVLMVLPVLFHPSLMEFTGKVKDFSVATSGLTVSAWMELTKKNAIVALSDLEPYLILPILLICGISLVIAMYRKDKRGLLLSVLCLMPFLGLVGSSKGWLPPRFFLFVVSPLLVLAAWGIVEIADGVASLLDKRSNLSPHTLGVTRDVFLAGFLIPLSIPSIGFDHAILSDPTQAPLPRVDRVQYIEGWPAGYGIPEVVTCIREQANGKRVKVIANSSGGIPGDALSMYFHDDLWVTVKLENLSKPLSWDEMGKAGNVFMVLNIPRDNTGFAVLNPGAQLLGVYPKPGGSSWLKLYELSAPPCDVSVSFGSAFYDIEAHSDHWWYWMRDDGQVNLENPWEHDVKVDVNFTSWSFARERILQIFHNGESLAELIVPVEPAKLFSLPDVTLKAGRNTFTFNTYPGAEVIDSVLHNGDSRDVSIALSDVTLSRRRHTRLPSTAQPLEASFGDQVELLGYARSPENGRIAPRRRLHVTLYWQSLAEMDQDYTVFVHLVDQAGRIYSQHDRQPAAGLYPTSKWKEGEVIEDVHLIDVPADIPTGRYSLQVGLYLFSTMERLQISSGTVQADHLVLGSVEVLPGATEG
;
A
#
# COMPACT_ATOMS: atom_id res chain seq x y z
N MET A 1 32.93 -25.14 -40.82
CA MET A 1 31.63 -24.54 -40.45
C MET A 1 31.25 -24.83 -38.99
N VAL A 2 31.24 -26.09 -38.54
CA VAL A 2 30.96 -26.48 -37.13
C VAL A 2 31.92 -25.88 -36.11
N LYS A 3 33.23 -25.76 -36.41
CA LYS A 3 34.21 -25.05 -35.56
C LYS A 3 33.93 -23.54 -35.43
N ARG A 4 33.38 -22.88 -36.46
CA ARG A 4 33.00 -21.45 -36.41
C ARG A 4 31.67 -21.25 -35.66
N LEU A 5 30.74 -22.19 -35.74
CA LEU A 5 29.54 -22.21 -34.89
C LEU A 5 29.91 -22.41 -33.41
N LEU A 6 30.76 -23.39 -33.09
CA LEU A 6 31.21 -23.63 -31.71
C LEU A 6 31.95 -22.42 -31.12
N LEU A 7 32.82 -21.73 -31.88
CA LEU A 7 33.43 -20.48 -31.41
C LEU A 7 32.40 -19.34 -31.23
N SER A 8 31.32 -19.31 -32.02
CA SER A 8 30.25 -18.31 -31.88
C SER A 8 29.30 -18.62 -30.71
N TYR A 9 29.23 -19.88 -30.25
CA TYR A 9 28.46 -20.31 -29.06
C TYR A 9 29.32 -20.37 -27.78
N CYS A 10 30.65 -20.48 -27.88
CA CYS A 10 31.56 -20.31 -26.75
C CYS A 10 31.76 -18.83 -26.38
N PHE A 11 31.55 -17.89 -27.31
CA PHE A 11 31.64 -16.45 -27.06
C PHE A 11 30.59 -15.94 -26.05
N PRO A 12 29.31 -16.38 -26.10
CA PRO A 12 28.34 -16.14 -25.02
C PRO A 12 28.77 -16.72 -23.68
N VAL A 13 29.35 -17.94 -23.66
CA VAL A 13 29.80 -18.59 -22.41
C VAL A 13 30.99 -17.84 -21.79
N LEU A 14 31.89 -17.28 -22.62
CA LEU A 14 33.00 -16.42 -22.19
C LEU A 14 32.55 -14.99 -21.83
N MET A 15 31.44 -14.48 -22.39
CA MET A 15 30.79 -13.24 -21.94
C MET A 15 29.99 -13.41 -20.64
N VAL A 16 29.55 -14.62 -20.32
CA VAL A 16 28.84 -14.94 -19.06
C VAL A 16 29.82 -15.12 -17.89
N LEU A 17 31.08 -15.46 -18.15
CA LEU A 17 32.10 -15.63 -17.11
C LEU A 17 32.34 -14.38 -16.24
N PRO A 18 32.44 -13.15 -16.79
CA PRO A 18 32.46 -11.92 -15.99
C PRO A 18 31.11 -11.63 -15.29
N VAL A 19 30.00 -12.04 -15.89
CA VAL A 19 28.64 -11.88 -15.35
C VAL A 19 28.42 -12.78 -14.13
N LEU A 20 29.04 -13.98 -14.09
CA LEU A 20 28.98 -14.90 -12.96
C LEU A 20 29.61 -14.35 -11.66
N PHE A 21 30.48 -13.35 -11.76
CA PHE A 21 31.13 -12.69 -10.62
C PHE A 21 30.63 -11.25 -10.40
N HIS A 22 29.64 -10.80 -11.18
CA HIS A 22 29.08 -9.45 -11.04
C HIS A 22 28.08 -9.40 -9.88
N PRO A 23 28.07 -8.35 -9.03
CA PRO A 23 27.14 -8.22 -7.91
C PRO A 23 25.65 -8.38 -8.28
N SER A 24 25.27 -7.93 -9.49
CA SER A 24 23.91 -8.11 -10.01
C SER A 24 23.54 -9.56 -10.31
N LEU A 25 24.51 -10.47 -10.46
CA LEU A 25 24.23 -11.91 -10.52
C LEU A 25 24.00 -12.50 -9.13
N MET A 26 24.60 -11.96 -8.05
CA MET A 26 24.19 -12.31 -6.69
C MET A 26 22.74 -11.88 -6.42
N GLU A 27 22.36 -10.69 -6.86
CA GLU A 27 20.96 -10.21 -6.85
C GLU A 27 20.04 -11.08 -7.70
N PHE A 28 20.50 -11.50 -8.89
CA PHE A 28 19.80 -12.45 -9.75
C PHE A 28 19.64 -13.81 -9.06
N THR A 29 20.68 -14.34 -8.39
CA THR A 29 20.59 -15.60 -7.63
C THR A 29 19.67 -15.48 -6.42
N GLY A 30 19.57 -14.30 -5.80
CA GLY A 30 18.59 -13.98 -4.78
C GLY A 30 17.16 -14.06 -5.32
N LYS A 31 16.88 -13.39 -6.46
CA LYS A 31 15.57 -13.47 -7.13
C LYS A 31 15.26 -14.87 -7.66
N VAL A 32 16.25 -15.61 -8.16
CA VAL A 32 16.08 -17.01 -8.60
C VAL A 32 15.78 -17.93 -7.41
N LYS A 33 16.32 -17.69 -6.22
CA LYS A 33 15.95 -18.41 -4.98
C LYS A 33 14.46 -18.27 -4.64
N ASP A 34 13.86 -17.12 -4.91
CA ASP A 34 12.43 -16.91 -4.67
C ASP A 34 11.55 -17.79 -5.58
N PHE A 35 12.02 -18.07 -6.81
CA PHE A 35 11.30 -18.87 -7.81
C PHE A 35 11.76 -20.33 -7.90
N SER A 36 12.85 -20.72 -7.24
CA SER A 36 13.44 -22.06 -7.32
C SER A 36 13.22 -22.89 -6.06
N VAL A 37 12.98 -24.19 -6.24
CA VAL A 37 12.93 -25.16 -5.13
C VAL A 37 14.35 -25.65 -4.87
N ALA A 38 14.76 -25.70 -3.61
CA ALA A 38 16.01 -26.35 -3.22
C ALA A 38 15.93 -27.85 -3.60
N THR A 39 16.67 -28.25 -4.63
CA THR A 39 16.67 -29.64 -5.11
C THR A 39 17.39 -30.60 -4.17
N SER A 40 18.16 -30.06 -3.20
CA SER A 40 19.00 -30.79 -2.24
C SER A 40 18.24 -31.59 -1.17
N GLY A 41 16.94 -31.82 -1.32
CA GLY A 41 16.12 -32.65 -0.44
C GLY A 41 14.91 -33.32 -1.10
N LEU A 42 14.76 -33.20 -2.42
CA LEU A 42 13.66 -33.81 -3.17
C LEU A 42 14.01 -35.24 -3.59
N THR A 43 13.10 -36.19 -3.38
CA THR A 43 13.21 -37.52 -3.99
C THR A 43 13.02 -37.42 -5.51
N VAL A 44 13.58 -38.38 -6.27
CA VAL A 44 13.43 -38.42 -7.73
C VAL A 44 11.95 -38.44 -8.15
N SER A 45 11.11 -39.16 -7.42
CA SER A 45 9.66 -39.20 -7.67
C SER A 45 8.97 -37.85 -7.44
N ALA A 46 9.33 -37.14 -6.35
CA ALA A 46 8.81 -35.80 -6.07
C ALA A 46 9.26 -34.79 -7.12
N TRP A 47 10.51 -34.89 -7.59
CA TRP A 47 11.02 -34.05 -8.68
C TRP A 47 10.29 -34.31 -10.00
N MET A 48 10.01 -35.58 -10.35
CA MET A 48 9.26 -35.93 -11.56
C MET A 48 7.82 -35.40 -11.54
N GLU A 49 7.12 -35.52 -10.40
CA GLU A 49 5.77 -34.98 -10.23
C GLU A 49 5.75 -33.45 -10.33
N LEU A 50 6.69 -32.77 -9.66
CA LEU A 50 6.85 -31.32 -9.77
C LEU A 50 7.12 -30.89 -11.22
N THR A 51 8.04 -31.57 -11.90
CA THR A 51 8.40 -31.30 -13.30
C THR A 51 7.20 -31.48 -14.22
N LYS A 52 6.42 -32.56 -14.04
CA LYS A 52 5.22 -32.82 -14.84
C LYS A 52 4.18 -31.72 -14.64
N LYS A 53 3.89 -31.35 -13.39
CA LYS A 53 2.94 -30.28 -13.06
C LYS A 53 3.36 -28.95 -13.68
N ASN A 54 4.62 -28.57 -13.51
CA ASN A 54 5.15 -27.32 -14.04
C ASN A 54 5.22 -27.31 -15.57
N ALA A 55 5.47 -28.47 -16.21
CA ALA A 55 5.51 -28.57 -17.67
C ALA A 55 4.14 -28.29 -18.30
N ILE A 56 3.07 -28.80 -17.68
CA ILE A 56 1.69 -28.56 -18.14
C ILE A 56 1.37 -27.07 -18.08
N VAL A 57 1.70 -26.42 -16.95
CA VAL A 57 1.50 -24.96 -16.79
C VAL A 57 2.33 -24.18 -17.80
N ALA A 58 3.62 -24.50 -17.95
CA ALA A 58 4.50 -23.83 -18.89
C ALA A 58 4.04 -23.96 -20.36
N LEU A 59 3.55 -25.15 -20.75
CA LEU A 59 3.01 -25.36 -22.11
C LEU A 59 1.71 -24.59 -22.32
N SER A 60 0.81 -24.56 -21.33
CA SER A 60 -0.41 -23.76 -21.39
C SER A 60 -0.12 -22.25 -21.48
N ASP A 61 0.92 -21.78 -20.78
CA ASP A 61 1.32 -20.38 -20.81
C ASP A 61 2.10 -20.02 -22.09
N LEU A 62 2.73 -21.00 -22.74
CA LEU A 62 3.43 -20.80 -24.02
C LEU A 62 2.51 -20.94 -25.23
N GLU A 63 1.40 -21.67 -25.15
CA GLU A 63 0.48 -21.92 -26.27
C GLU A 63 0.07 -20.65 -27.05
N PRO A 64 -0.26 -19.51 -26.40
CA PRO A 64 -0.63 -18.30 -27.14
C PRO A 64 0.51 -17.70 -27.97
N TYR A 65 1.77 -18.01 -27.63
CA TYR A 65 2.97 -17.57 -28.34
C TYR A 65 3.49 -18.62 -29.33
N LEU A 66 3.50 -19.88 -28.88
CA LEU A 66 3.92 -21.07 -29.61
C LEU A 66 2.68 -21.91 -29.86
N ILE A 67 1.89 -21.46 -30.84
CA ILE A 67 0.63 -22.10 -31.27
C ILE A 67 0.85 -23.62 -31.35
N LEU A 68 -0.12 -24.43 -30.89
CA LEU A 68 -0.05 -25.89 -30.84
C LEU A 68 0.57 -26.58 -32.08
N PRO A 69 0.31 -26.14 -33.33
CA PRO A 69 0.96 -26.70 -34.51
C PRO A 69 2.49 -26.63 -34.50
N ILE A 70 3.10 -25.56 -33.96
CA ILE A 70 4.57 -25.44 -33.87
C ILE A 70 5.13 -26.51 -32.94
N LEU A 71 4.51 -26.72 -31.79
CA LEU A 71 4.91 -27.76 -30.83
C LEU A 71 4.79 -29.17 -31.43
N LEU A 72 3.72 -29.44 -32.17
CA LEU A 72 3.54 -30.71 -32.89
C LEU A 72 4.63 -30.92 -33.95
N ILE A 73 4.95 -29.87 -34.72
CA ILE A 73 6.03 -29.91 -35.71
C ILE A 73 7.37 -30.18 -35.02
N CYS A 74 7.67 -29.57 -33.87
CA CYS A 74 8.89 -29.87 -33.11
C CYS A 74 8.96 -31.34 -32.67
N GLY A 75 7.84 -31.91 -32.21
CA GLY A 75 7.75 -33.34 -31.87
C GLY A 75 8.01 -34.25 -33.07
N ILE A 76 7.39 -33.95 -34.22
CA ILE A 76 7.63 -34.66 -35.48
C ILE A 76 9.10 -34.51 -35.91
N SER A 77 9.66 -33.31 -35.79
CA SER A 77 11.06 -33.01 -36.12
C SER A 77 12.02 -33.86 -35.29
N LEU A 78 11.78 -33.99 -33.98
CA LEU A 78 12.55 -34.87 -33.11
C LEU A 78 12.45 -36.34 -33.57
N VAL A 79 11.26 -36.83 -33.91
CA VAL A 79 11.07 -38.20 -34.43
C VAL A 79 11.83 -38.41 -35.74
N ILE A 80 11.77 -37.46 -36.67
CA ILE A 80 12.53 -37.49 -37.93
C ILE A 80 14.04 -37.51 -37.64
N ALA A 81 14.52 -36.66 -36.72
CA ALA A 81 15.92 -36.59 -36.34
C ALA A 81 16.41 -37.90 -35.72
N MET A 82 15.61 -38.53 -34.85
CA MET A 82 15.91 -39.84 -34.27
C MET A 82 15.95 -40.94 -35.33
N TYR A 83 14.94 -41.00 -36.20
CA TYR A 83 14.84 -41.99 -37.27
C TYR A 83 15.99 -41.90 -38.26
N ARG A 84 16.34 -40.67 -38.68
CA ARG A 84 17.44 -40.41 -39.63
C ARG A 84 18.82 -40.34 -38.97
N LYS A 85 18.90 -40.39 -37.63
CA LYS A 85 20.12 -40.16 -36.85
C LYS A 85 20.80 -38.83 -37.20
N ASP A 86 20.03 -37.79 -37.51
CA ASP A 86 20.57 -36.49 -37.87
C ASP A 86 21.09 -35.76 -36.63
N LYS A 87 22.40 -35.50 -36.60
CA LYS A 87 23.07 -34.87 -35.46
C LYS A 87 22.62 -33.43 -35.21
N ARG A 88 22.17 -32.71 -36.24
CA ARG A 88 21.73 -31.31 -36.13
C ARG A 88 20.36 -31.23 -35.48
N GLY A 89 19.40 -32.03 -35.97
CA GLY A 89 18.07 -32.12 -35.37
C GLY A 89 18.11 -32.62 -33.92
N LEU A 90 18.96 -33.61 -33.62
CA LEU A 90 19.17 -34.09 -32.24
C LEU A 90 19.79 -33.02 -31.34
N LEU A 91 20.81 -32.28 -31.82
CA LEU A 91 21.42 -31.19 -31.06
C LEU A 91 20.40 -30.09 -30.74
N LEU A 92 19.62 -29.65 -31.73
CA LEU A 92 18.57 -28.65 -31.55
C LEU A 92 17.53 -29.14 -30.53
N SER A 93 17.14 -30.41 -30.61
CA SER A 93 16.19 -31.01 -29.66
C SER A 93 16.73 -31.00 -28.22
N VAL A 94 18.02 -31.33 -28.03
CA VAL A 94 18.66 -31.26 -26.71
C VAL A 94 18.73 -29.82 -26.19
N LEU A 95 19.08 -28.85 -27.06
CA LEU A 95 19.13 -27.43 -26.71
C LEU A 95 17.75 -26.85 -26.33
N CYS A 96 16.66 -27.47 -26.78
CA CYS A 96 15.31 -27.10 -26.37
C CYS A 96 14.90 -27.83 -25.08
N LEU A 97 14.98 -29.16 -25.07
CA LEU A 97 14.42 -30.01 -24.01
C LEU A 97 15.20 -29.90 -22.70
N MET A 98 16.54 -29.87 -22.74
CA MET A 98 17.34 -29.88 -21.52
C MET A 98 17.15 -28.59 -20.69
N PRO A 99 17.25 -27.37 -21.26
CA PRO A 99 16.99 -26.15 -20.48
C PRO A 99 15.52 -26.03 -20.05
N PHE A 100 14.58 -26.46 -20.88
CA PHE A 100 13.16 -26.50 -20.52
C PHE A 100 12.90 -27.39 -19.30
N LEU A 101 13.37 -28.64 -19.32
CA LEU A 101 13.25 -29.56 -18.19
C LEU A 101 13.98 -29.06 -16.95
N GLY A 102 15.14 -28.41 -17.12
CA GLY A 102 15.89 -27.78 -16.03
C GLY A 102 15.11 -26.66 -15.34
N LEU A 103 14.53 -25.73 -16.11
CA LEU A 103 13.70 -24.64 -15.58
C LEU A 103 12.45 -25.16 -14.89
N VAL A 104 11.72 -26.03 -15.57
CA VAL A 104 10.46 -26.58 -15.09
C VAL A 104 10.67 -27.42 -13.83
N GLY A 105 11.69 -28.29 -13.82
CA GLY A 105 12.00 -29.15 -12.68
C GLY A 105 12.67 -28.46 -11.50
N SER A 106 13.11 -27.21 -11.65
CA SER A 106 13.70 -26.43 -10.55
C SER A 106 12.78 -25.34 -10.01
N SER A 107 11.60 -25.13 -10.61
CA SER A 107 10.71 -24.01 -10.26
C SER A 107 9.67 -24.33 -9.18
N LYS A 108 9.34 -23.32 -8.36
CA LYS A 108 8.33 -23.36 -7.28
C LYS A 108 6.87 -23.29 -7.80
N GLY A 109 6.65 -23.52 -9.10
CA GLY A 109 5.32 -23.52 -9.73
C GLY A 109 4.90 -22.20 -10.37
N TRP A 110 5.70 -21.13 -10.26
CA TRP A 110 5.48 -19.86 -10.96
C TRP A 110 6.70 -19.50 -11.82
N LEU A 111 6.57 -19.57 -13.14
CA LEU A 111 7.62 -19.22 -14.09
C LEU A 111 7.05 -18.45 -15.30
N PRO A 112 7.23 -17.13 -15.36
CA PRO A 112 6.71 -16.32 -16.47
C PRO A 112 7.26 -16.74 -17.85
N PRO A 113 6.46 -16.66 -18.94
CA PRO A 113 6.83 -17.05 -20.30
C PRO A 113 8.16 -16.49 -20.80
N ARG A 114 8.53 -15.25 -20.40
CA ARG A 114 9.80 -14.61 -20.77
C ARG A 114 11.04 -15.45 -20.42
N PHE A 115 10.98 -16.29 -19.39
CA PHE A 115 12.10 -17.16 -19.02
C PHE A 115 12.30 -18.32 -20.00
N PHE A 116 11.36 -18.58 -20.90
CA PHE A 116 11.51 -19.58 -21.95
C PHE A 116 12.04 -19.00 -23.27
N LEU A 117 12.33 -17.71 -23.36
CA LEU A 117 12.78 -17.06 -24.61
C LEU A 117 14.00 -17.76 -25.25
N PHE A 118 14.94 -18.24 -24.42
CA PHE A 118 16.11 -18.97 -24.89
C PHE A 118 15.82 -20.42 -25.30
N VAL A 119 14.68 -20.98 -24.89
CA VAL A 119 14.17 -22.29 -25.37
C VAL A 119 13.41 -22.10 -26.68
N VAL A 120 12.63 -21.00 -26.79
CA VAL A 120 11.82 -20.67 -27.97
C VAL A 120 12.68 -20.53 -29.22
N SER A 121 13.82 -19.82 -29.13
CA SER A 121 14.70 -19.57 -30.28
C SER A 121 15.19 -20.86 -30.98
N PRO A 122 15.85 -21.82 -30.31
CA PRO A 122 16.24 -23.09 -30.94
C PRO A 122 15.02 -23.96 -31.32
N LEU A 123 13.89 -23.82 -30.63
CA LEU A 123 12.66 -24.56 -30.91
C LEU A 123 12.06 -24.14 -32.26
N LEU A 124 12.04 -22.84 -32.57
CA LEU A 124 11.62 -22.33 -33.88
C LEU A 124 12.55 -22.80 -35.01
N VAL A 125 13.86 -22.87 -34.76
CA VAL A 125 14.82 -23.41 -35.73
C VAL A 125 14.59 -24.90 -35.96
N LEU A 126 14.30 -25.67 -34.91
CA LEU A 126 13.94 -27.08 -35.01
C LEU A 126 12.65 -27.27 -35.81
N ALA A 127 11.63 -26.45 -35.56
CA ALA A 127 10.37 -26.48 -36.31
C ALA A 127 10.58 -26.17 -37.78
N ALA A 128 11.32 -25.10 -38.09
CA ALA A 128 11.63 -24.70 -39.47
C ALA A 128 12.39 -25.80 -40.22
N TRP A 129 13.39 -26.42 -39.57
CA TRP A 129 14.09 -27.57 -40.14
C TRP A 129 13.14 -28.73 -40.40
N GLY A 130 12.25 -29.07 -39.47
CA GLY A 130 11.26 -30.12 -39.65
C GLY A 130 10.30 -29.88 -40.82
N ILE A 131 9.80 -28.65 -40.98
CA ILE A 131 8.94 -28.26 -42.10
C ILE A 131 9.64 -28.51 -43.44
N VAL A 132 10.92 -28.14 -43.55
CA VAL A 132 11.73 -28.36 -44.75
C VAL A 132 11.90 -29.87 -45.03
N GLU A 133 12.25 -30.66 -44.01
CA GLU A 133 12.43 -32.10 -44.16
C GLU A 133 11.13 -32.83 -44.57
N ILE A 134 9.98 -32.35 -44.06
CA ILE A 134 8.66 -32.87 -44.43
C ILE A 134 8.35 -32.49 -45.89
N ALA A 135 8.56 -31.22 -46.29
CA ALA A 135 8.30 -30.76 -47.64
C ALA A 135 9.18 -31.49 -48.67
N ASP A 136 10.48 -31.63 -48.39
CA ASP A 136 11.42 -32.40 -49.23
C ASP A 136 11.03 -33.89 -49.27
N GLY A 137 10.59 -34.45 -48.15
CA GLY A 137 10.10 -35.82 -48.06
C GLY A 137 8.89 -36.06 -48.97
N VAL A 138 7.88 -35.18 -48.92
CA VAL A 138 6.68 -35.27 -49.77
C VAL A 138 7.04 -35.08 -51.25
N ALA A 139 7.87 -34.09 -51.57
CA ALA A 139 8.34 -33.86 -52.94
C ALA A 139 9.05 -35.11 -53.51
N SER A 140 9.93 -35.75 -52.72
CA SER A 140 10.63 -36.97 -53.13
C SER A 140 9.71 -38.19 -53.31
N LEU A 141 8.63 -38.28 -52.54
CA LEU A 141 7.63 -39.35 -52.69
C LEU A 141 6.80 -39.18 -53.97
N LEU A 142 6.48 -37.93 -54.31
CA LEU A 142 5.76 -37.60 -55.55
C LEU A 142 6.64 -37.82 -56.78
N ASP A 143 7.92 -37.47 -56.71
CA ASP A 143 8.90 -37.73 -57.78
C ASP A 143 8.93 -39.22 -58.15
N LYS A 144 9.07 -40.08 -57.14
CA LYS A 144 9.07 -41.55 -57.29
C LYS A 144 7.79 -42.12 -57.89
N ARG A 145 6.66 -41.42 -57.77
CA ARG A 145 5.35 -41.87 -58.29
C ARG A 145 5.04 -41.31 -59.68
N SER A 146 5.66 -40.21 -60.09
CA SER A 146 5.16 -39.43 -61.24
C SER A 146 6.23 -38.85 -62.17
N ASN A 147 7.52 -39.13 -61.98
CA ASN A 147 8.62 -38.69 -62.87
C ASN A 147 8.52 -37.21 -63.24
N LEU A 148 8.34 -36.35 -62.23
CA LEU A 148 8.08 -34.92 -62.42
C LEU A 148 9.36 -34.19 -62.85
N SER A 149 9.20 -33.08 -63.57
CA SER A 149 10.35 -32.22 -63.90
C SER A 149 10.94 -31.56 -62.65
N PRO A 150 12.25 -31.24 -62.62
CA PRO A 150 12.87 -30.57 -61.47
C PRO A 150 12.21 -29.24 -61.10
N HIS A 151 11.72 -28.50 -62.10
CA HIS A 151 10.97 -27.26 -61.89
C HIS A 151 9.64 -27.52 -61.19
N THR A 152 8.87 -28.51 -61.65
CA THR A 152 7.59 -28.91 -61.05
C THR A 152 7.78 -29.41 -59.61
N LEU A 153 8.89 -30.11 -59.33
CA LEU A 153 9.22 -30.56 -57.98
C LEU A 153 9.52 -29.39 -57.04
N GLY A 154 10.28 -28.40 -57.51
CA GLY A 154 10.56 -27.17 -56.77
C GLY A 154 9.30 -26.40 -56.44
N VAL A 155 8.43 -26.17 -57.43
CA VAL A 155 7.13 -25.52 -57.22
C VAL A 155 6.26 -26.30 -56.23
N THR A 156 6.23 -27.63 -56.33
CA THR A 156 5.46 -28.48 -55.40
C THR A 156 5.96 -28.31 -53.97
N ARG A 157 7.28 -28.38 -53.76
CA ARG A 157 7.90 -28.14 -52.45
C ARG A 157 7.53 -26.76 -51.91
N ASP A 158 7.66 -25.72 -52.73
CA ASP A 158 7.40 -24.34 -52.31
C ASP A 158 5.91 -24.12 -51.99
N VAL A 159 4.99 -24.76 -52.71
CA VAL A 159 3.55 -24.79 -52.38
C VAL A 159 3.29 -25.48 -51.04
N PHE A 160 3.96 -26.61 -50.77
CA PHE A 160 3.86 -27.27 -49.46
C PHE A 160 4.40 -26.38 -48.34
N LEU A 161 5.56 -25.75 -48.54
CA LEU A 161 6.13 -24.80 -47.59
C LEU A 161 5.17 -23.63 -47.32
N ALA A 162 4.59 -23.03 -48.36
CA ALA A 162 3.59 -21.98 -48.22
C ALA A 162 2.34 -22.47 -47.48
N GLY A 163 1.90 -23.70 -47.75
CA GLY A 163 0.78 -24.35 -47.05
C GLY A 163 1.00 -24.53 -45.54
N PHE A 164 2.24 -24.64 -45.07
CA PHE A 164 2.57 -24.60 -43.64
C PHE A 164 2.75 -23.17 -43.12
N LEU A 165 3.50 -22.33 -43.83
CA LEU A 165 3.89 -21.01 -43.34
C LEU A 165 2.71 -20.04 -43.25
N ILE A 166 1.78 -20.05 -44.22
CA ILE A 166 0.65 -19.10 -44.24
C ILE A 166 -0.29 -19.33 -43.04
N PRO A 167 -0.81 -20.54 -42.78
CA PRO A 167 -1.66 -20.77 -41.61
C PRO A 167 -0.95 -20.58 -40.27
N LEU A 168 0.36 -20.82 -40.21
CA LEU A 168 1.15 -20.56 -38.99
C LEU A 168 1.34 -19.05 -38.74
N SER A 169 1.42 -18.24 -39.80
CA SER A 169 1.66 -16.80 -39.69
C SER A 169 0.39 -16.00 -39.36
N ILE A 170 -0.79 -16.47 -39.79
CA ILE A 170 -2.06 -15.74 -39.60
C ILE A 170 -2.35 -15.45 -38.12
N PRO A 171 -2.29 -16.43 -37.18
CA PRO A 171 -2.55 -16.15 -35.77
C PRO A 171 -1.47 -15.29 -35.14
N SER A 172 -0.20 -15.41 -35.56
CA SER A 172 0.88 -14.52 -35.10
C SER A 172 0.65 -13.08 -35.53
N ILE A 173 0.24 -12.84 -36.79
CA ILE A 173 -0.14 -11.50 -37.27
C ILE A 173 -1.34 -10.96 -36.49
N GLY A 174 -2.34 -11.81 -36.21
CA GLY A 174 -3.49 -11.42 -35.38
C GLY A 174 -3.08 -11.04 -33.95
N PHE A 175 -2.17 -11.80 -33.35
CA PHE A 175 -1.58 -11.51 -32.04
C PHE A 175 -0.83 -10.18 -32.05
N ASP A 176 0.06 -9.98 -33.02
CA ASP A 176 0.87 -8.76 -33.17
C ASP A 176 -0.02 -7.53 -33.40
N HIS A 177 -1.04 -7.66 -34.25
CA HIS A 177 -2.02 -6.60 -34.47
C HIS A 177 -2.75 -6.26 -33.16
N ALA A 178 -3.23 -7.26 -32.40
CA ALA A 178 -3.91 -7.01 -31.13
C ALA A 178 -2.98 -6.28 -30.14
N ILE A 179 -1.71 -6.68 -30.03
CA ILE A 179 -0.74 -6.00 -29.17
C ILE A 179 -0.49 -4.55 -29.62
N LEU A 180 -0.43 -4.29 -30.92
CA LEU A 180 -0.17 -2.94 -31.45
C LEU A 180 -1.40 -2.03 -31.40
N SER A 181 -2.61 -2.57 -31.57
CA SER A 181 -3.85 -1.80 -31.62
C SER A 181 -4.50 -1.59 -30.26
N ASP A 182 -4.66 -2.68 -29.50
CA ASP A 182 -5.28 -2.67 -28.18
C ASP A 182 -4.79 -3.89 -27.38
N PRO A 183 -3.70 -3.74 -26.60
CA PRO A 183 -3.15 -4.82 -25.80
C PRO A 183 -4.19 -5.51 -24.90
N THR A 184 -5.26 -4.82 -24.48
CA THR A 184 -6.29 -5.37 -23.59
C THR A 184 -7.08 -6.52 -24.22
N GLN A 185 -7.14 -6.56 -25.55
CA GLN A 185 -7.77 -7.61 -26.35
C GLN A 185 -6.78 -8.67 -26.83
N ALA A 186 -5.47 -8.46 -26.64
CA ALA A 186 -4.48 -9.44 -27.03
C ALA A 186 -4.66 -10.75 -26.25
N PRO A 187 -4.54 -11.92 -26.90
CA PRO A 187 -4.75 -13.22 -26.27
C PRO A 187 -3.51 -13.61 -25.45
N LEU A 188 -3.17 -12.80 -24.45
CA LEU A 188 -2.06 -13.04 -23.55
C LEU A 188 -2.37 -14.20 -22.60
N PRO A 189 -1.37 -15.04 -22.27
CA PRO A 189 -1.50 -16.00 -21.18
C PRO A 189 -1.89 -15.30 -19.88
N ARG A 190 -2.61 -15.99 -18.99
CA ARG A 190 -3.12 -15.40 -17.74
C ARG A 190 -2.02 -14.72 -16.93
N VAL A 191 -0.85 -15.35 -16.83
CA VAL A 191 0.30 -14.84 -16.07
C VAL A 191 0.85 -13.52 -16.64
N ASP A 192 0.90 -13.37 -17.95
CA ASP A 192 1.39 -12.15 -18.60
C ASP A 192 0.29 -11.09 -18.65
N ARG A 193 -0.97 -11.48 -18.82
CA ARG A 193 -2.12 -10.56 -18.73
C ARG A 193 -2.19 -9.90 -17.35
N VAL A 194 -1.96 -10.65 -16.28
CA VAL A 194 -1.85 -10.09 -14.92
C VAL A 194 -0.65 -9.14 -14.78
N GLN A 195 0.48 -9.43 -15.42
CA GLN A 195 1.67 -8.58 -15.30
C GLN A 195 1.59 -7.29 -16.12
N TYR A 196 1.05 -7.35 -17.34
CA TYR A 196 1.09 -6.23 -18.27
C TYR A 196 -0.22 -5.44 -18.31
N ILE A 197 -1.35 -6.04 -17.92
CA ILE A 197 -2.68 -5.46 -18.13
C ILE A 197 -3.49 -5.33 -16.83
N GLU A 198 -3.76 -6.43 -16.14
CA GLU A 198 -4.85 -6.47 -15.14
C GLU A 198 -4.39 -6.40 -13.68
N GLY A 199 -3.16 -6.81 -13.40
CA GLY A 199 -2.66 -7.01 -12.04
C GLY A 199 -1.85 -5.85 -11.50
N TRP A 200 -1.34 -6.04 -10.28
CA TRP A 200 -0.53 -5.05 -9.61
C TRP A 200 0.71 -4.62 -10.43
N PRO A 201 1.45 -5.46 -11.17
CA PRO A 201 2.66 -4.99 -11.87
C PRO A 201 2.37 -4.06 -13.08
N ALA A 202 1.13 -4.05 -13.58
CA ALA A 202 0.76 -3.34 -14.80
C ALA A 202 0.81 -1.81 -14.63
N GLY A 203 1.27 -1.10 -15.67
CA GLY A 203 1.53 0.35 -15.64
C GLY A 203 0.33 1.26 -15.98
N TYR A 204 -0.88 0.70 -16.16
CA TYR A 204 -2.08 1.49 -16.41
C TYR A 204 -2.39 2.43 -15.23
N GLY A 205 -2.72 3.68 -15.53
CA GLY A 205 -2.97 4.74 -14.55
C GLY A 205 -1.74 5.61 -14.21
N ILE A 206 -0.52 5.19 -14.60
CA ILE A 206 0.70 5.96 -14.28
C ILE A 206 0.73 7.33 -14.98
N PRO A 207 0.48 7.45 -16.30
CA PRO A 207 0.46 8.76 -16.97
C PRO A 207 -0.54 9.74 -16.34
N GLU A 208 -1.71 9.24 -15.96
CA GLU A 208 -2.77 10.02 -15.32
C GLU A 208 -2.36 10.47 -13.91
N VAL A 209 -1.76 9.58 -13.11
CA VAL A 209 -1.19 9.92 -11.80
C VAL A 209 -0.10 10.98 -11.93
N VAL A 210 0.81 10.81 -12.89
CA VAL A 210 1.90 11.76 -13.14
C VAL A 210 1.35 13.14 -13.52
N THR A 211 0.34 13.18 -14.38
CA THR A 211 -0.33 14.42 -14.79
C THR A 211 -1.00 15.10 -13.60
N CYS A 212 -1.76 14.34 -12.80
CA CYS A 212 -2.42 14.84 -11.60
C CYS A 212 -1.42 15.41 -10.59
N ILE A 213 -0.31 14.71 -10.31
CA ILE A 213 0.74 15.21 -9.41
C ILE A 213 1.37 16.49 -9.96
N ARG A 214 1.62 16.57 -11.28
CA ARG A 214 2.19 17.78 -11.89
C ARG A 214 1.28 19.00 -11.77
N GLU A 215 -0.02 18.80 -11.97
CA GLU A 215 -1.03 19.85 -11.80
C GLU A 215 -1.13 20.30 -10.35
N GLN A 216 -1.19 19.36 -9.41
CA GLN A 216 -1.33 19.66 -7.97
C GLN A 216 -0.08 20.32 -7.38
N ALA A 217 1.10 19.93 -7.85
CA ALA A 217 2.35 20.50 -7.36
C ALA A 217 2.49 21.98 -7.67
N ASN A 218 1.98 22.46 -8.81
CA ASN A 218 1.98 23.87 -9.22
C ASN A 218 3.36 24.57 -9.00
N GLY A 219 4.45 23.87 -9.35
CA GLY A 219 5.83 24.35 -9.20
C GLY A 219 6.43 24.31 -7.78
N LYS A 220 5.72 23.77 -6.79
CA LYS A 220 6.23 23.52 -5.44
C LYS A 220 7.05 22.22 -5.42
N ARG A 221 7.93 22.09 -4.43
CA ARG A 221 8.60 20.81 -4.15
C ARG A 221 7.60 19.82 -3.59
N VAL A 222 7.54 18.63 -4.20
CA VAL A 222 6.63 17.54 -3.83
C VAL A 222 7.41 16.25 -3.64
N LYS A 223 6.90 15.40 -2.75
CA LYS A 223 7.47 14.08 -2.49
C LYS A 223 6.46 13.03 -2.92
N VAL A 224 6.88 12.08 -3.75
CA VAL A 224 6.03 10.98 -4.20
C VAL A 224 6.53 9.70 -3.53
N ILE A 225 5.69 9.07 -2.73
CA ILE A 225 5.98 7.79 -2.09
C ILE A 225 5.22 6.71 -2.84
N ALA A 226 5.92 5.70 -3.32
CA ALA A 226 5.32 4.57 -4.04
C ALA A 226 5.66 3.24 -3.33
N ASN A 227 4.76 2.27 -3.42
CA ASN A 227 4.99 0.95 -2.83
C ASN A 227 6.20 0.25 -3.48
N SER A 228 7.14 -0.21 -2.65
CA SER A 228 8.36 -0.93 -3.03
C SER A 228 8.16 -2.41 -3.28
N SER A 229 7.00 -3.01 -2.95
CA SER A 229 6.78 -4.45 -3.10
C SER A 229 6.75 -4.86 -4.59
N GLY A 230 7.94 -5.03 -5.19
CA GLY A 230 8.15 -5.54 -6.55
C GLY A 230 8.47 -4.52 -7.64
N GLY A 231 8.76 -3.25 -7.32
CA GLY A 231 9.48 -2.29 -8.18
C GLY A 231 8.72 -1.63 -9.34
N ILE A 232 7.92 -2.35 -10.14
CA ILE A 232 7.61 -1.87 -11.51
C ILE A 232 6.88 -0.50 -11.58
N PRO A 233 5.77 -0.24 -10.85
CA PRO A 233 5.10 1.06 -10.94
C PRO A 233 5.86 2.20 -10.26
N GLY A 234 6.59 1.91 -9.18
CA GLY A 234 7.42 2.90 -8.49
C GLY A 234 8.65 3.31 -9.33
N ASP A 235 9.26 2.35 -10.01
CA ASP A 235 10.34 2.59 -10.96
C ASP A 235 9.83 3.43 -12.15
N ALA A 236 8.64 3.12 -12.66
CA ALA A 236 8.02 3.91 -13.72
C ALA A 236 7.76 5.37 -13.28
N LEU A 237 7.26 5.60 -12.07
CA LEU A 237 7.13 6.97 -11.53
C LEU A 237 8.49 7.68 -11.47
N SER A 238 9.54 6.97 -11.02
CA SER A 238 10.91 7.51 -10.99
C SER A 238 11.42 7.89 -12.38
N MET A 239 11.05 7.12 -13.42
CA MET A 239 11.36 7.45 -14.82
C MET A 239 10.58 8.67 -15.31
N TYR A 240 9.28 8.75 -15.02
CA TYR A 240 8.44 9.88 -15.44
C TYR A 240 8.88 11.21 -14.82
N PHE A 241 9.30 11.18 -13.55
CA PHE A 241 9.74 12.36 -12.80
C PHE A 241 11.25 12.59 -12.85
N HIS A 242 11.99 11.87 -13.71
CA HIS A 242 13.46 11.95 -13.75
C HIS A 242 13.97 13.38 -14.00
N ASP A 243 13.29 14.13 -14.88
CA ASP A 243 13.65 15.50 -15.23
C ASP A 243 12.98 16.56 -14.33
N ASP A 244 12.05 16.15 -13.45
CA ASP A 244 11.30 17.05 -12.57
C ASP A 244 12.10 17.34 -11.29
N LEU A 245 12.94 18.38 -11.31
CA LEU A 245 13.84 18.77 -10.20
C LEU A 245 13.14 19.08 -8.86
N TRP A 246 11.82 19.25 -8.89
CA TRP A 246 10.97 19.54 -7.73
C TRP A 246 10.18 18.33 -7.24
N VAL A 247 10.32 17.16 -7.88
CA VAL A 247 9.68 15.91 -7.47
C VAL A 247 10.74 14.93 -6.96
N THR A 248 10.55 14.41 -5.75
CA THR A 248 11.38 13.31 -5.23
C THR A 248 10.56 12.04 -5.10
N VAL A 249 10.95 10.97 -5.79
CA VAL A 249 10.31 9.65 -5.68
C VAL A 249 11.02 8.79 -4.63
N LYS A 250 10.28 8.25 -3.66
CA LYS A 250 10.78 7.29 -2.65
C LYS A 250 10.00 5.98 -2.77
N LEU A 251 10.71 4.86 -2.81
CA LEU A 251 10.11 3.52 -2.79
C LEU A 251 10.09 3.01 -1.35
N GLU A 252 8.92 2.63 -0.83
CA GLU A 252 8.75 2.23 0.58
C GLU A 252 7.95 0.95 0.79
N ASN A 253 8.21 0.23 1.88
CA ASN A 253 7.44 -0.96 2.25
C ASN A 253 6.28 -0.58 3.17
N LEU A 254 5.06 -0.67 2.65
CA LEU A 254 3.85 -0.09 3.26
C LEU A 254 3.10 -1.03 4.20
N SER A 255 3.79 -2.05 4.70
CA SER A 255 3.28 -2.93 5.74
C SER A 255 3.27 -2.28 7.14
N LYS A 256 3.75 -1.04 7.26
CA LYS A 256 3.75 -0.23 8.49
C LYS A 256 3.19 1.17 8.21
N PRO A 257 2.63 1.86 9.23
CA PRO A 257 2.30 3.28 9.14
C PRO A 257 3.54 4.11 8.78
N LEU A 258 3.37 5.15 7.96
CA LEU A 258 4.45 6.07 7.60
C LEU A 258 4.81 6.96 8.80
N SER A 259 6.10 7.15 9.06
CA SER A 259 6.57 8.02 10.16
C SER A 259 6.55 9.50 9.77
N TRP A 260 6.53 10.39 10.77
CA TRP A 260 6.52 11.85 10.56
C TRP A 260 7.74 12.38 9.79
N ASP A 261 8.93 11.80 10.01
CA ASP A 261 10.14 12.12 9.24
C ASP A 261 9.99 11.75 7.76
N GLU A 262 9.14 10.76 7.44
CA GLU A 262 8.86 10.30 6.08
C GLU A 262 7.78 11.14 5.38
N MET A 263 6.80 11.65 6.13
CA MET A 263 5.77 12.55 5.61
C MET A 263 6.27 14.00 5.44
N GLY A 264 7.32 14.40 6.17
CA GLY A 264 7.93 15.73 6.02
C GLY A 264 7.07 16.87 6.57
N LYS A 265 7.70 17.97 7.00
CA LYS A 265 7.05 19.14 7.64
C LYS A 265 6.19 20.00 6.70
N ALA A 266 6.02 19.63 5.44
CA ALA A 266 5.38 20.48 4.43
C ALA A 266 4.43 19.65 3.55
N GLY A 267 3.14 19.96 3.63
CA GLY A 267 2.04 19.23 3.00
C GLY A 267 2.01 19.31 1.48
N ASN A 268 2.91 18.59 0.80
CA ASN A 268 2.75 18.20 -0.61
C ASN A 268 3.35 16.79 -0.83
N VAL A 269 2.90 15.82 -0.05
CA VAL A 269 3.33 14.42 -0.21
C VAL A 269 2.25 13.62 -0.88
N PHE A 270 2.57 13.01 -2.02
CA PHE A 270 1.67 12.15 -2.75
C PHE A 270 2.03 10.69 -2.50
N MET A 271 1.04 9.88 -2.19
CA MET A 271 1.17 8.44 -2.05
C MET A 271 0.55 7.74 -3.25
N VAL A 272 1.33 6.96 -3.96
CA VAL A 272 0.85 6.12 -5.07
C VAL A 272 0.82 4.68 -4.62
N LEU A 273 -0.40 4.16 -4.45
CA LEU A 273 -0.62 2.80 -4.03
C LEU A 273 -1.09 1.95 -5.20
N ASN A 274 -0.44 0.82 -5.32
CA ASN A 274 -0.77 -0.18 -6.29
C ASN A 274 -1.33 -1.39 -5.55
N ILE A 275 -2.66 -1.49 -5.52
CA ILE A 275 -3.35 -2.36 -4.60
C ILE A 275 -4.26 -3.34 -5.38
N PRO A 276 -4.36 -4.61 -4.94
CA PRO A 276 -5.49 -5.47 -5.30
C PRO A 276 -6.83 -4.81 -4.93
N ARG A 277 -7.90 -5.17 -5.62
CA ARG A 277 -9.27 -4.63 -5.41
C ARG A 277 -9.71 -4.55 -3.94
N ASP A 278 -9.29 -5.51 -3.11
CA ASP A 278 -9.85 -5.76 -1.78
C ASP A 278 -9.02 -5.24 -0.60
N ASN A 279 -7.90 -4.54 -0.84
CA ASN A 279 -7.05 -4.06 0.25
C ASN A 279 -7.30 -2.56 0.53
N THR A 280 -8.04 -2.32 1.62
CA THR A 280 -8.49 -1.00 2.11
C THR A 280 -7.66 -0.48 3.29
N GLY A 281 -6.67 -1.26 3.76
CA GLY A 281 -5.97 -1.01 5.02
C GLY A 281 -5.16 0.29 5.05
N PHE A 282 -4.68 0.80 3.92
CA PHE A 282 -3.83 1.99 3.92
C PHE A 282 -4.55 3.26 4.42
N ALA A 283 -5.78 3.50 3.97
CA ALA A 283 -6.56 4.66 4.41
C ALA A 283 -6.96 4.55 5.89
N VAL A 284 -7.21 3.31 6.36
CA VAL A 284 -7.46 3.02 7.79
C VAL A 284 -6.22 3.31 8.64
N LEU A 285 -5.03 2.98 8.14
CA LEU A 285 -3.75 3.23 8.84
C LEU A 285 -3.25 4.69 8.72
N ASN A 286 -3.82 5.49 7.81
CA ASN A 286 -3.38 6.85 7.52
C ASN A 286 -4.60 7.77 7.31
N PRO A 287 -5.30 8.17 8.40
CA PRO A 287 -6.56 8.94 8.30
C PRO A 287 -6.42 10.33 7.67
N GLY A 288 -5.19 10.82 7.40
CA GLY A 288 -4.94 12.10 6.69
C GLY A 288 -4.65 11.95 5.21
N ALA A 289 -4.71 10.72 4.71
CA ALA A 289 -4.58 10.44 3.30
C ALA A 289 -5.90 10.77 2.59
N GLN A 290 -5.95 11.91 1.90
CA GLN A 290 -7.05 12.24 1.01
C GLN A 290 -6.89 11.48 -0.30
N LEU A 291 -7.91 10.71 -0.69
CA LEU A 291 -7.91 10.04 -1.99
C LEU A 291 -8.15 11.07 -3.10
N LEU A 292 -7.16 11.28 -3.96
CA LEU A 292 -7.28 12.19 -5.11
C LEU A 292 -7.79 11.50 -6.37
N GLY A 293 -7.49 10.21 -6.54
CA GLY A 293 -7.87 9.49 -7.75
C GLY A 293 -7.75 7.99 -7.62
N VAL A 294 -8.66 7.29 -8.30
CA VAL A 294 -8.62 5.84 -8.50
C VAL A 294 -8.56 5.58 -9.99
N TYR A 295 -7.49 4.95 -10.43
CA TYR A 295 -7.23 4.65 -11.83
C TYR A 295 -7.36 3.14 -12.00
N PRO A 296 -8.53 2.67 -12.50
CA PRO A 296 -8.76 1.25 -12.64
C PRO A 296 -7.94 0.67 -13.78
N LYS A 297 -7.30 -0.47 -13.53
CA LYS A 297 -6.62 -1.20 -14.58
C LYS A 297 -7.64 -2.01 -15.40
N PRO A 298 -7.38 -2.26 -16.69
CA PRO A 298 -8.26 -3.11 -17.49
C PRO A 298 -8.51 -4.46 -16.81
N GLY A 299 -9.72 -5.00 -16.92
CA GLY A 299 -10.13 -6.24 -16.23
C GLY A 299 -10.57 -6.06 -14.76
N GLY A 300 -10.36 -4.89 -14.13
CA GLY A 300 -10.97 -4.52 -12.85
C GLY A 300 -10.46 -5.28 -11.61
N SER A 301 -9.38 -6.04 -11.72
CA SER A 301 -8.79 -6.82 -10.61
C SER A 301 -7.80 -6.04 -9.74
N SER A 302 -7.29 -4.92 -10.22
CA SER A 302 -6.33 -4.07 -9.50
C SER A 302 -6.53 -2.61 -9.88
N TRP A 303 -6.16 -1.72 -8.96
CA TRP A 303 -6.27 -0.28 -9.11
C TRP A 303 -4.97 0.40 -8.73
N LEU A 304 -4.67 1.49 -9.43
CA LEU A 304 -3.70 2.47 -8.97
C LEU A 304 -4.47 3.57 -8.22
N LYS A 305 -4.16 3.78 -6.96
CA LYS A 305 -4.80 4.81 -6.13
C LYS A 305 -3.78 5.89 -5.80
N LEU A 306 -4.15 7.14 -6.04
CA LEU A 306 -3.37 8.31 -5.68
C LEU A 306 -4.00 8.95 -4.46
N TYR A 307 -3.20 9.11 -3.41
CA TYR A 307 -3.57 9.87 -2.25
C TYR A 307 -2.68 11.10 -2.14
N GLU A 308 -3.25 12.19 -1.68
CA GLU A 308 -2.50 13.29 -1.08
C GLU A 308 -2.44 13.02 0.41
N LEU A 309 -1.21 12.87 0.90
CA LEU A 309 -0.96 12.85 2.33
C LEU A 309 -0.92 14.31 2.78
N SER A 310 -2.03 14.73 3.34
CA SER A 310 -1.97 15.78 4.34
C SER A 310 -1.33 15.16 5.58
N ALA A 311 -0.70 15.99 6.43
CA ALA A 311 -0.42 15.53 7.79
C ALA A 311 -1.69 14.85 8.33
N PRO A 312 -1.60 13.70 9.04
CA PRO A 312 -2.78 13.09 9.65
C PRO A 312 -3.62 14.17 10.32
N PRO A 313 -4.97 14.12 10.25
CA PRO A 313 -5.78 15.05 11.00
C PRO A 313 -5.34 14.80 12.43
N CYS A 314 -4.66 15.80 12.95
CA CYS A 314 -4.22 16.03 14.30
C CYS A 314 -4.33 14.85 15.28
N ASP A 315 -3.45 13.85 15.18
CA ASP A 315 -3.24 12.93 16.29
C ASP A 315 -1.91 13.27 16.93
N VAL A 316 -1.90 13.34 18.27
CA VAL A 316 -0.68 13.53 19.03
C VAL A 316 0.22 12.34 18.75
N SER A 317 1.38 12.57 18.14
CA SER A 317 2.27 11.46 17.78
C SER A 317 3.01 10.98 19.01
N VAL A 318 2.91 9.68 19.32
CA VAL A 318 3.67 9.04 20.40
C VAL A 318 4.96 8.48 19.81
N SER A 319 6.10 8.83 20.40
CA SER A 319 7.39 8.22 20.06
C SER A 319 8.16 7.85 21.32
N PHE A 320 8.64 6.61 21.36
CA PHE A 320 9.51 6.13 22.42
C PHE A 320 10.95 6.55 22.09
N GLY A 321 11.58 7.27 23.01
CA GLY A 321 12.93 7.80 22.93
C GLY A 321 13.99 6.86 23.49
N SER A 322 15.10 7.42 23.94
CA SER A 322 16.23 6.66 24.49
C SER A 322 15.82 5.79 25.69
N ALA A 323 16.53 4.67 25.87
CA ALA A 323 16.39 3.69 26.95
C ALA A 323 15.28 2.62 26.82
N PHE A 324 14.53 2.59 25.72
CA PHE A 324 13.67 1.46 25.32
C PHE A 324 14.37 0.58 24.29
N TYR A 325 14.61 -0.69 24.62
CA TYR A 325 15.53 -1.54 23.83
C TYR A 325 14.89 -2.80 23.21
N ASP A 326 13.89 -3.40 23.87
CA ASP A 326 13.22 -4.61 23.38
C ASP A 326 11.71 -4.38 23.23
N ILE A 327 11.17 -4.84 22.10
CA ILE A 327 9.75 -4.81 21.78
C ILE A 327 9.25 -6.26 21.73
N GLU A 328 8.40 -6.62 22.69
CA GLU A 328 7.78 -7.95 22.74
C GLU A 328 6.27 -7.82 22.47
N ALA A 329 5.76 -8.65 21.55
CA ALA A 329 4.33 -8.79 21.33
C ALA A 329 3.78 -9.86 22.30
N HIS A 330 2.83 -9.47 23.16
CA HIS A 330 2.09 -10.42 23.99
C HIS A 330 0.61 -10.06 24.03
N SER A 331 -0.22 -11.06 23.73
CA SER A 331 -1.69 -11.13 23.81
C SER A 331 -2.47 -9.97 23.17
N ASP A 332 -2.29 -8.71 23.58
CA ASP A 332 -3.05 -7.54 23.14
C ASP A 332 -2.27 -6.20 23.13
N HIS A 333 -0.99 -6.17 23.55
CA HIS A 333 -0.19 -4.94 23.62
C HIS A 333 1.25 -5.14 23.11
N TRP A 334 1.84 -4.06 22.58
CA TRP A 334 3.30 -3.95 22.45
C TRP A 334 3.90 -3.55 23.77
N TRP A 335 4.90 -4.30 24.23
CA TRP A 335 5.63 -3.99 25.46
C TRP A 335 6.98 -3.37 25.14
N TYR A 336 7.23 -2.20 25.72
CA TYR A 336 8.49 -1.47 25.64
C TYR A 336 9.25 -1.63 26.95
N TRP A 337 10.37 -2.31 26.85
CA TRP A 337 11.22 -2.67 27.97
C TRP A 337 12.20 -1.54 28.29
N MET A 338 12.10 -0.99 29.51
CA MET A 338 12.87 0.17 29.96
C MET A 338 14.08 -0.23 30.81
N ARG A 339 15.28 0.13 30.35
CA ARG A 339 16.56 -0.17 31.03
C ARG A 339 16.97 0.94 32.01
N ASP A 340 16.87 2.20 31.58
CA ASP A 340 17.23 3.41 32.32
C ASP A 340 16.04 4.39 32.36
N ASP A 341 16.26 5.70 32.46
CA ASP A 341 15.22 6.72 32.34
C ASP A 341 14.64 6.72 30.91
N GLY A 342 13.47 6.11 30.76
CA GLY A 342 12.75 6.05 29.49
C GLY A 342 12.11 7.38 29.15
N GLN A 343 12.24 7.80 27.89
CA GLN A 343 11.56 9.00 27.40
C GLN A 343 10.43 8.63 26.43
N VAL A 344 9.26 9.23 26.60
CA VAL A 344 8.17 9.18 25.61
C VAL A 344 7.85 10.60 25.18
N ASN A 345 7.92 10.87 23.88
CA ASN A 345 7.57 12.17 23.34
C ASN A 345 6.19 12.12 22.70
N LEU A 346 5.36 13.08 23.09
CA LEU A 346 4.05 13.36 22.55
C LEU A 346 4.12 14.67 21.76
N GLU A 347 4.02 14.61 20.43
CA GLU A 347 3.98 15.81 19.60
C GLU A 347 2.54 16.30 19.48
N ASN A 348 2.22 17.42 20.11
CA ASN A 348 0.94 18.10 19.91
C ASN A 348 1.01 18.92 18.60
N PRO A 349 0.27 18.54 17.54
CA PRO A 349 0.32 19.24 16.26
C PRO A 349 -0.51 20.55 16.25
N TRP A 350 -1.29 20.82 17.30
CA TRP A 350 -2.14 22.00 17.40
C TRP A 350 -1.36 23.23 17.86
N GLU A 351 -1.75 24.41 17.36
CA GLU A 351 -1.21 25.72 17.78
C GLU A 351 -1.68 26.14 19.19
N HIS A 352 -2.34 25.26 19.93
CA HIS A 352 -2.89 25.52 21.25
C HIS A 352 -2.71 24.31 22.18
N ASP A 353 -2.79 24.58 23.47
CA ASP A 353 -2.64 23.57 24.51
C ASP A 353 -3.89 22.68 24.58
N VAL A 354 -3.68 21.37 24.72
CA VAL A 354 -4.77 20.39 24.82
C VAL A 354 -4.65 19.61 26.12
N LYS A 355 -5.77 19.51 26.86
CA LYS A 355 -5.85 18.66 28.05
C LYS A 355 -6.30 17.26 27.69
N VAL A 356 -5.51 16.27 28.09
CA VAL A 356 -5.77 14.84 27.86
C VAL A 356 -5.45 14.05 29.12
N ASP A 357 -6.05 12.88 29.24
CA ASP A 357 -5.62 11.85 30.15
C ASP A 357 -4.64 10.94 29.40
N VAL A 358 -3.48 10.69 30.00
CA VAL A 358 -2.43 9.83 29.43
C VAL A 358 -2.50 8.47 30.09
N ASN A 359 -2.81 7.43 29.33
CA ASN A 359 -3.01 6.06 29.85
C ASN A 359 -1.95 5.11 29.31
N PHE A 360 -1.47 4.22 30.18
CA PHE A 360 -0.53 3.16 29.82
C PHE A 360 -0.64 2.02 30.84
N THR A 361 -0.40 0.80 30.40
CA THR A 361 -0.33 -0.38 31.25
C THR A 361 1.13 -0.66 31.59
N SER A 362 1.43 -1.01 32.84
CA SER A 362 2.80 -1.30 33.25
C SER A 362 2.88 -2.44 34.27
N TRP A 363 4.01 -3.16 34.23
CA TRP A 363 4.42 -4.16 35.21
C TRP A 363 5.94 -4.18 35.35
N SER A 364 6.43 -4.79 36.42
CA SER A 364 7.82 -4.77 36.85
C SER A 364 8.34 -6.20 37.00
N PHE A 365 9.54 -6.49 36.49
CA PHE A 365 10.06 -7.85 36.59
C PHE A 365 10.58 -8.17 38.00
N ALA A 366 10.20 -9.31 38.57
CA ALA A 366 10.67 -9.89 39.85
C ALA A 366 10.32 -9.16 41.18
N ARG A 367 10.20 -7.82 41.22
CA ARG A 367 9.80 -7.06 42.42
C ARG A 367 9.04 -5.79 42.09
N GLU A 368 8.27 -5.26 43.03
CA GLU A 368 7.63 -3.95 42.89
C GLU A 368 8.67 -2.83 42.77
N ARG A 369 8.39 -1.83 41.94
CA ARG A 369 9.28 -0.68 41.71
C ARG A 369 8.50 0.63 41.73
N ILE A 370 9.17 1.70 42.15
CA ILE A 370 8.64 3.06 42.08
C ILE A 370 9.01 3.66 40.72
N LEU A 371 8.03 4.23 40.05
CA LEU A 371 8.17 4.90 38.76
C LEU A 371 7.77 6.37 38.92
N GLN A 372 8.75 7.25 38.85
CA GLN A 372 8.55 8.70 38.85
C GLN A 372 8.37 9.17 37.41
N ILE A 373 7.36 10.01 37.17
CA ILE A 373 7.02 10.51 35.85
C ILE A 373 7.18 12.02 35.88
N PHE A 374 7.94 12.54 34.93
CA PHE A 374 8.13 13.96 34.70
C PHE A 374 7.52 14.36 33.37
N HIS A 375 6.89 15.52 33.28
CA HIS A 375 6.41 16.11 32.03
C HIS A 375 7.13 17.44 31.80
N ASN A 376 7.88 17.53 30.70
CA ASN A 376 8.73 18.68 30.37
C ASN A 376 9.70 19.10 31.50
N GLY A 377 10.17 18.13 32.29
CA GLY A 377 11.09 18.34 33.41
C GLY A 377 10.43 18.64 34.76
N GLU A 378 9.10 18.81 34.81
CA GLU A 378 8.35 18.98 36.05
C GLU A 378 7.82 17.64 36.56
N SER A 379 7.88 17.38 37.87
CA SER A 379 7.36 16.14 38.45
C SER A 379 5.84 16.07 38.29
N LEU A 380 5.36 15.01 37.65
CA LEU A 380 3.95 14.80 37.32
C LEU A 380 3.29 13.76 38.24
N ALA A 381 3.94 12.61 38.46
CA ALA A 381 3.40 11.54 39.29
C ALA A 381 4.49 10.60 39.82
N GLU A 382 4.17 9.86 40.89
CA GLU A 382 4.96 8.74 41.40
C GLU A 382 4.05 7.53 41.55
N LEU A 383 4.39 6.42 40.90
CA LEU A 383 3.55 5.22 40.80
C LEU A 383 4.29 3.99 41.33
N ILE A 384 3.57 3.09 42.00
CA ILE A 384 4.09 1.76 42.37
C ILE A 384 3.68 0.78 41.27
N VAL A 385 4.67 0.24 40.56
CA VAL A 385 4.50 -0.71 39.47
C VAL A 385 4.57 -2.15 40.02
N PRO A 386 3.51 -2.96 39.86
CA PRO A 386 3.43 -4.31 40.43
C PRO A 386 4.25 -5.32 39.63
N VAL A 387 4.50 -6.51 40.22
CA VAL A 387 5.18 -7.60 39.51
C VAL A 387 4.27 -8.22 38.46
N GLU A 388 3.19 -8.87 38.89
CA GLU A 388 2.10 -9.33 38.03
C GLU A 388 0.82 -9.35 38.87
N PRO A 389 -0.37 -9.17 38.27
CA PRO A 389 -0.62 -8.87 36.85
C PRO A 389 -0.29 -7.40 36.49
N ALA A 390 -0.15 -7.12 35.21
CA ALA A 390 0.06 -5.75 34.72
C ALA A 390 -1.14 -4.85 35.05
N LYS A 391 -0.86 -3.58 35.35
CA LYS A 391 -1.84 -2.62 35.84
C LYS A 391 -1.94 -1.42 34.90
N LEU A 392 -3.17 -1.01 34.59
CA LEU A 392 -3.46 0.23 33.87
C LEU A 392 -3.25 1.43 34.79
N PHE A 393 -2.48 2.39 34.33
CA PHE A 393 -2.26 3.68 34.95
C PHE A 393 -2.86 4.79 34.08
N SER A 394 -3.40 5.81 34.72
CA SER A 394 -3.99 6.98 34.08
C SER A 394 -3.47 8.23 34.76
N LEU A 395 -2.88 9.13 33.98
CA LEU A 395 -2.44 10.45 34.40
C LEU A 395 -3.48 11.46 33.92
N PRO A 396 -4.39 11.91 34.79
CA PRO A 396 -5.49 12.77 34.38
C PRO A 396 -5.03 14.22 34.17
N ASP A 397 -5.75 14.96 33.34
CA ASP A 397 -5.62 16.42 33.19
C ASP A 397 -4.23 16.92 32.76
N VAL A 398 -3.48 16.11 32.01
CA VAL A 398 -2.17 16.49 31.50
C VAL A 398 -2.34 17.51 30.36
N THR A 399 -1.70 18.67 30.50
CA THR A 399 -1.77 19.75 29.51
C THR A 399 -0.65 19.61 28.50
N LEU A 400 -0.94 19.08 27.32
CA LEU A 400 0.01 19.01 26.22
C LEU A 400 0.15 20.39 25.57
N LYS A 401 1.30 21.03 25.74
CA LYS A 401 1.62 22.30 25.09
C LYS A 401 1.69 22.13 23.58
N ALA A 402 1.44 23.19 22.81
CA ALA A 402 1.69 23.17 21.36
C ALA A 402 3.13 22.69 21.04
N GLY A 403 3.26 21.73 20.11
CA GLY A 403 4.53 21.09 19.76
C GLY A 403 4.94 19.96 20.71
N ARG A 404 6.25 19.79 20.91
CA ARG A 404 6.82 18.64 21.63
C ARG A 404 6.56 18.67 23.13
N ASN A 405 6.01 17.57 23.66
CA ASN A 405 5.88 17.29 25.08
C ASN A 405 6.67 16.03 25.43
N THR A 406 7.62 16.13 26.37
CA THR A 406 8.48 15.00 26.75
C THR A 406 8.08 14.47 28.12
N PHE A 407 7.77 13.19 28.18
CA PHE A 407 7.55 12.43 29.41
C PHE A 407 8.81 11.64 29.73
N THR A 408 9.29 11.75 30.97
CA THR A 408 10.44 10.98 31.45
C THR A 408 9.99 10.07 32.57
N PHE A 409 10.23 8.78 32.39
CA PHE A 409 9.89 7.71 33.31
C PHE A 409 11.18 7.27 34.03
N ASN A 410 11.33 7.68 35.28
CA ASN A 410 12.51 7.46 36.12
C ASN A 410 12.25 6.36 37.16
N THR A 411 13.23 5.51 37.40
CA THR A 411 13.15 4.35 38.32
C THR A 411 13.95 4.49 39.61
N TYR A 412 14.62 5.62 39.84
CA TYR A 412 15.44 5.89 41.03
C TYR A 412 14.64 6.55 42.17
N PRO A 413 14.96 6.27 43.46
CA PRO A 413 16.21 5.69 43.97
C PRO A 413 16.07 4.22 44.43
N GLY A 414 16.82 3.31 43.79
CA GLY A 414 16.83 1.87 44.13
C GLY A 414 17.18 0.92 42.98
N ALA A 415 17.36 1.41 41.76
CA ALA A 415 17.95 0.65 40.68
C ALA A 415 19.45 0.46 40.95
N GLU A 416 19.87 -0.78 41.20
CA GLU A 416 21.30 -1.11 41.22
C GLU A 416 21.87 -0.83 39.82
N VAL A 417 23.07 -0.23 39.75
CA VAL A 417 23.88 -0.25 38.53
C VAL A 417 24.37 -1.70 38.40
N ILE A 418 23.68 -2.54 37.63
CA ILE A 418 23.99 -3.98 37.58
C ILE A 418 24.92 -4.31 36.41
N ASP A 419 26.08 -4.81 36.80
CA ASP A 419 27.03 -5.57 36.00
C ASP A 419 26.55 -7.03 35.91
N SER A 420 26.23 -7.47 34.69
CA SER A 420 26.05 -8.84 34.17
C SER A 420 25.45 -9.96 35.06
N VAL A 421 24.27 -10.46 34.63
CA VAL A 421 23.73 -11.84 34.79
C VAL A 421 23.13 -12.24 36.16
N LEU A 422 21.84 -12.59 36.16
CA LEU A 422 21.10 -13.16 37.30
C LEU A 422 21.31 -14.69 37.43
N HIS A 423 21.15 -15.22 38.66
CA HIS A 423 21.41 -16.61 39.08
C HIS A 423 20.57 -17.72 38.39
N ASN A 424 19.61 -17.38 37.53
CA ASN A 424 18.72 -18.33 36.83
C ASN A 424 19.07 -18.53 35.34
N GLY A 425 20.13 -17.90 34.83
CA GLY A 425 20.53 -17.99 33.43
C GLY A 425 19.65 -17.18 32.46
N ASP A 426 18.76 -16.33 32.98
CA ASP A 426 18.02 -15.34 32.20
C ASP A 426 18.89 -14.08 32.03
N SER A 427 19.11 -13.67 30.78
CA SER A 427 19.97 -12.55 30.40
C SER A 427 19.20 -11.24 30.20
N ARG A 428 17.95 -11.15 30.68
CA ARG A 428 17.10 -9.97 30.48
C ARG A 428 17.34 -8.92 31.55
N ASP A 429 18.03 -7.85 31.14
CA ASP A 429 18.49 -6.69 31.93
C ASP A 429 17.39 -5.60 32.12
N VAL A 430 16.10 -5.97 32.23
CA VAL A 430 15.01 -4.98 32.16
C VAL A 430 14.09 -4.97 33.39
N SER A 431 13.80 -3.77 33.90
CA SER A 431 13.14 -3.57 35.19
C SER A 431 11.63 -3.30 35.10
N ILE A 432 11.17 -2.52 34.12
CA ILE A 432 9.76 -2.15 33.96
C ILE A 432 9.39 -2.25 32.48
N ALA A 433 8.22 -2.83 32.21
CA ALA A 433 7.61 -2.85 30.89
C ALA A 433 6.46 -1.83 30.83
N LEU A 434 6.39 -1.08 29.74
CA LEU A 434 5.31 -0.14 29.44
C LEU A 434 4.57 -0.60 28.19
N SER A 435 3.25 -0.52 28.19
CA SER A 435 2.47 -0.69 26.96
C SER A 435 2.61 0.55 26.06
N ASP A 436 1.98 0.51 24.88
CA ASP A 436 1.68 1.72 24.12
C ASP A 436 1.00 2.78 25.03
N VAL A 437 1.39 4.04 24.84
CA VAL A 437 0.74 5.18 25.49
C VAL A 437 -0.48 5.56 24.67
N THR A 438 -1.63 5.61 25.32
CA THR A 438 -2.90 6.01 24.71
C THR A 438 -3.40 7.29 25.34
N LEU A 439 -4.05 8.12 24.54
CA LEU A 439 -4.63 9.37 25.01
C LEU A 439 -6.15 9.24 25.02
N SER A 440 -6.77 9.71 26.08
CA SER A 440 -8.22 9.90 26.14
C SER A 440 -8.53 11.33 26.52
N ARG A 441 -9.60 11.92 25.95
CA ARG A 441 -10.05 13.25 26.36
C ARG A 441 -10.95 13.16 27.58
N ARG A 442 -11.02 14.25 28.36
CA ARG A 442 -11.86 14.40 29.55
C ARG A 442 -13.28 13.86 29.33
N ARG A 443 -13.71 12.97 30.22
CA ARG A 443 -15.13 12.64 30.41
C ARG A 443 -15.78 13.76 31.19
N HIS A 444 -16.66 14.53 30.55
CA HIS A 444 -17.54 15.42 31.29
C HIS A 444 -18.72 14.62 31.82
N THR A 445 -19.16 14.90 33.04
CA THR A 445 -20.41 14.33 33.58
C THR A 445 -21.56 15.32 33.51
N ARG A 446 -21.27 16.60 33.18
CA ARG A 446 -22.25 17.69 33.01
C ARG A 446 -21.72 18.74 32.02
N LEU A 447 -22.63 19.42 31.32
CA LEU A 447 -22.33 20.57 30.47
C LEU A 447 -21.68 21.72 31.25
N PRO A 448 -20.59 22.34 30.72
CA PRO A 448 -20.02 23.55 31.30
C PRO A 448 -21.00 24.73 31.28
N SER A 449 -20.91 25.65 32.25
CA SER A 449 -21.78 26.83 32.31
C SER A 449 -21.62 27.82 31.14
N THR A 450 -20.53 27.68 30.38
CA THR A 450 -20.25 28.45 29.16
C THR A 450 -20.92 27.87 27.91
N ALA A 451 -21.47 26.65 28.01
CA ALA A 451 -22.19 26.02 26.91
C ALA A 451 -23.64 26.52 26.86
N GLN A 452 -24.13 26.82 25.66
CA GLN A 452 -25.54 27.01 25.38
C GLN A 452 -26.20 25.63 25.28
N PRO A 453 -27.16 25.30 26.16
CA PRO A 453 -27.89 24.03 26.07
C PRO A 453 -28.69 23.97 24.77
N LEU A 454 -28.61 22.84 24.09
CA LEU A 454 -29.33 22.56 22.86
C LEU A 454 -29.44 21.04 22.70
N GLU A 455 -30.63 20.50 22.95
CA GLU A 455 -30.89 19.06 22.90
C GLU A 455 -31.36 18.66 21.50
N ALA A 456 -30.59 17.79 20.84
CA ALA A 456 -30.95 17.22 19.54
C ALA A 456 -30.42 15.79 19.39
N SER A 457 -31.34 14.82 19.23
CA SER A 457 -31.01 13.42 18.98
C SER A 457 -30.74 13.15 17.50
N PHE A 458 -29.68 12.40 17.20
CA PHE A 458 -29.27 11.95 15.87
C PHE A 458 -29.37 10.42 15.81
N GLY A 459 -30.26 9.91 14.96
CA GLY A 459 -30.46 8.48 14.73
C GLY A 459 -30.80 7.67 15.98
N ASP A 460 -31.30 8.31 17.04
CA ASP A 460 -31.55 7.72 18.36
C ASP A 460 -30.33 7.06 19.02
N GLN A 461 -29.12 7.40 18.56
CA GLN A 461 -27.84 6.83 19.05
C GLN A 461 -26.97 7.88 19.74
N VAL A 462 -27.03 9.13 19.30
CA VAL A 462 -26.19 10.23 19.80
C VAL A 462 -27.06 11.46 20.03
N GLU A 463 -26.86 12.15 21.13
CA GLU A 463 -27.52 13.41 21.44
C GLU A 463 -26.51 14.55 21.49
N LEU A 464 -26.78 15.67 20.82
CA LEU A 464 -26.10 16.92 21.11
C LEU A 464 -26.77 17.50 22.36
N LEU A 465 -26.01 17.74 23.42
CA LEU A 465 -26.51 18.36 24.65
C LEU A 465 -26.40 19.89 24.61
N GLY A 466 -25.44 20.40 23.86
CA GLY A 466 -25.20 21.83 23.73
C GLY A 466 -23.94 22.16 22.98
N TYR A 467 -23.66 23.45 22.85
CA TYR A 467 -22.46 23.94 22.21
C TYR A 467 -21.96 25.24 22.84
N ALA A 468 -20.67 25.52 22.69
CA ALA A 468 -20.07 26.82 22.99
C ALA A 468 -19.40 27.36 21.73
N ARG A 469 -19.28 28.68 21.62
CA ARG A 469 -18.55 29.31 20.52
C ARG A 469 -17.75 30.53 20.98
N SER A 470 -16.64 30.78 20.31
CA SER A 470 -15.84 32.00 20.50
C SER A 470 -15.50 32.61 19.14
N PRO A 471 -15.89 33.89 18.88
CA PRO A 471 -16.57 34.82 19.78
C PRO A 471 -18.05 34.46 20.08
N GLU A 472 -18.50 34.66 21.32
CA GLU A 472 -19.85 34.26 21.77
C GLU A 472 -20.98 34.97 21.00
N ASN A 473 -20.77 36.24 20.66
CA ASN A 473 -21.73 37.04 19.89
C ASN A 473 -21.85 36.61 18.42
N GLY A 474 -20.99 35.68 17.95
CA GLY A 474 -20.98 35.19 16.58
C GLY A 474 -20.53 36.22 15.54
N ARG A 475 -19.91 37.33 15.94
CA ARG A 475 -19.39 38.37 15.04
C ARG A 475 -17.90 38.13 14.80
N ILE A 476 -17.51 37.92 13.55
CA ILE A 476 -16.13 37.55 13.21
C ILE A 476 -15.65 38.28 11.95
N ALA A 477 -14.38 38.67 11.92
CA ALA A 477 -13.76 39.27 10.74
C ALA A 477 -13.21 38.18 9.79
N PRO A 478 -13.06 38.46 8.48
CA PRO A 478 -12.31 37.61 7.57
C PRO A 478 -10.90 37.28 8.10
N ARG A 479 -10.35 36.12 7.71
CA ARG A 479 -9.03 35.61 8.14
C ARG A 479 -8.90 35.33 9.64
N ARG A 480 -10.02 35.12 10.34
CA ARG A 480 -10.04 34.68 11.74
C ARG A 480 -10.66 33.28 11.83
N ARG A 481 -10.49 32.62 12.98
CA ARG A 481 -11.08 31.31 13.26
C ARG A 481 -12.26 31.46 14.23
N LEU A 482 -13.38 30.85 13.89
CA LEU A 482 -14.49 30.64 14.82
C LEU A 482 -14.24 29.32 15.55
N HIS A 483 -14.13 29.37 16.87
CA HIS A 483 -14.01 28.17 17.70
C HIS A 483 -15.41 27.70 18.06
N VAL A 484 -15.72 26.44 17.79
CA VAL A 484 -17.01 25.81 18.11
C VAL A 484 -16.72 24.56 18.92
N THR A 485 -17.25 24.48 20.13
CA THR A 485 -17.17 23.28 20.98
C THR A 485 -18.55 22.65 21.05
N LEU A 486 -18.66 21.38 20.70
CA LEU A 486 -19.86 20.57 20.75
C LEU A 486 -19.77 19.62 21.94
N TYR A 487 -20.91 19.38 22.59
CA TYR A 487 -21.00 18.45 23.71
C TYR A 487 -21.99 17.35 23.35
N TRP A 488 -21.48 16.18 23.03
CA TRP A 488 -22.25 15.01 22.60
C TRP A 488 -22.48 14.06 23.76
N GLN A 489 -23.60 13.36 23.79
CA GLN A 489 -23.86 12.25 24.70
C GLN A 489 -24.20 10.98 23.90
N SER A 490 -23.58 9.85 24.27
CA SER A 490 -23.96 8.55 23.72
C SER A 490 -25.28 8.09 24.35
N LEU A 491 -26.29 7.81 23.53
CA LEU A 491 -27.56 7.24 23.99
C LEU A 491 -27.54 5.69 23.98
N ALA A 492 -26.65 5.11 23.16
CA ALA A 492 -26.37 3.69 23.09
C ALA A 492 -24.91 3.46 22.69
N GLU A 493 -24.42 2.22 22.86
CA GLU A 493 -23.15 1.81 22.22
C GLU A 493 -23.33 1.74 20.70
N MET A 494 -22.33 2.20 19.96
CA MET A 494 -22.35 2.26 18.50
C MET A 494 -21.32 1.31 17.90
N ASP A 495 -21.60 0.75 16.72
CA ASP A 495 -20.70 -0.13 15.97
C ASP A 495 -20.03 0.57 14.78
N GLN A 496 -20.38 1.84 14.53
CA GLN A 496 -19.88 2.63 13.42
C GLN A 496 -19.22 3.93 13.88
N ASP A 497 -18.25 4.39 13.08
CA ASP A 497 -17.48 5.62 13.34
C ASP A 497 -18.01 6.78 12.50
N TYR A 498 -18.92 7.57 13.09
CA TYR A 498 -19.50 8.74 12.46
C TYR A 498 -18.51 9.91 12.42
N THR A 499 -18.60 10.70 11.34
CA THR A 499 -17.88 11.97 11.16
C THR A 499 -18.82 13.12 11.49
N VAL A 500 -18.40 14.01 12.39
CA VAL A 500 -19.11 15.25 12.73
C VAL A 500 -18.67 16.34 11.75
N PHE A 501 -19.62 17.01 11.13
CA PHE A 501 -19.34 18.20 10.33
C PHE A 501 -19.84 19.46 10.99
N VAL A 502 -19.11 20.56 10.82
CA VAL A 502 -19.55 21.91 11.18
C VAL A 502 -19.35 22.81 9.97
N HIS A 503 -20.44 23.31 9.40
CA HIS A 503 -20.46 24.08 8.16
C HIS A 503 -20.90 25.52 8.39
N LEU A 504 -20.25 26.46 7.71
CA LEU A 504 -20.65 27.86 7.62
C LEU A 504 -21.31 28.10 6.26
N VAL A 505 -22.62 28.31 6.28
CA VAL A 505 -23.48 28.24 5.08
C VAL A 505 -24.21 29.55 4.86
N ASP A 506 -24.32 30.01 3.62
CA ASP A 506 -25.10 31.21 3.28
C ASP A 506 -26.63 30.93 3.17
N GLN A 507 -27.41 31.95 2.83
CA GLN A 507 -28.87 31.83 2.66
C GLN A 507 -29.27 31.01 1.42
N ALA A 508 -28.38 30.84 0.46
CA ALA A 508 -28.60 30.03 -0.74
C ALA A 508 -28.19 28.55 -0.53
N GLY A 509 -27.71 28.19 0.67
CA GLY A 509 -27.23 26.84 0.98
C GLY A 509 -25.79 26.58 0.54
N ARG A 510 -25.03 27.60 0.14
CA ARG A 510 -23.62 27.46 -0.24
C ARG A 510 -22.75 27.43 1.00
N ILE A 511 -21.93 26.38 1.11
CA ILE A 511 -20.90 26.24 2.14
C ILE A 511 -19.71 27.13 1.78
N TYR A 512 -19.32 28.03 2.70
CA TYR A 512 -18.13 28.89 2.56
C TYR A 512 -16.94 28.37 3.36
N SER A 513 -17.19 27.66 4.45
CA SER A 513 -16.16 27.03 5.26
C SER A 513 -16.75 25.81 5.97
N GLN A 514 -15.92 24.81 6.22
CA GLN A 514 -16.35 23.57 6.85
C GLN A 514 -15.21 22.95 7.66
N HIS A 515 -15.58 22.18 8.68
CA HIS A 515 -14.67 21.33 9.42
C HIS A 515 -15.36 20.01 9.75
N ASP A 516 -14.92 18.95 9.04
CA ASP A 516 -15.50 17.62 9.08
C ASP A 516 -14.45 16.65 9.65
N ARG A 517 -14.77 15.98 10.76
CA ARG A 517 -13.84 15.06 11.42
C ARG A 517 -14.57 14.08 12.34
N GLN A 518 -13.97 12.92 12.58
CA GLN A 518 -14.38 12.09 13.71
C GLN A 518 -14.26 12.86 15.03
N PRO A 519 -15.14 12.58 16.02
CA PRO A 519 -15.19 13.35 17.26
C PRO A 519 -13.90 13.37 18.07
N ALA A 520 -13.85 14.34 18.98
CA ALA A 520 -12.73 14.56 19.90
C ALA A 520 -11.42 14.75 19.14
N ALA A 521 -11.48 15.51 18.04
CA ALA A 521 -10.37 15.69 17.13
C ALA A 521 -9.80 14.34 16.68
N GLY A 522 -10.62 13.41 16.18
CA GLY A 522 -10.19 12.13 15.61
C GLY A 522 -9.71 11.07 16.62
N LEU A 523 -9.47 11.43 17.87
CA LEU A 523 -8.86 10.55 18.87
C LEU A 523 -9.84 9.57 19.53
N TYR A 524 -11.15 9.87 19.48
CA TYR A 524 -12.16 9.08 20.18
C TYR A 524 -13.40 8.87 19.31
N PRO A 525 -13.35 7.93 18.35
CA PRO A 525 -14.44 7.68 17.42
C PRO A 525 -15.68 7.14 18.14
N THR A 526 -16.85 7.32 17.51
CA THR A 526 -18.15 7.01 18.12
C THR A 526 -18.31 5.54 18.52
N SER A 527 -17.66 4.59 17.84
CA SER A 527 -17.72 3.17 18.24
C SER A 527 -17.08 2.86 19.61
N LYS A 528 -16.26 3.77 20.14
CA LYS A 528 -15.64 3.63 21.46
C LYS A 528 -16.45 4.24 22.59
N TRP A 529 -17.50 4.99 22.28
CA TRP A 529 -18.29 5.70 23.27
C TRP A 529 -19.13 4.72 24.08
N LYS A 530 -19.18 4.94 25.39
CA LYS A 530 -20.05 4.17 26.28
C LYS A 530 -21.40 4.86 26.44
N GLU A 531 -22.45 4.07 26.61
CA GLU A 531 -23.79 4.60 26.91
C GLU A 531 -23.75 5.59 28.09
N GLY A 532 -24.35 6.76 27.89
CA GLY A 532 -24.40 7.87 28.85
C GLY A 532 -23.14 8.75 28.89
N GLU A 533 -22.05 8.39 28.20
CA GLU A 533 -20.82 9.17 28.15
C GLU A 533 -21.02 10.53 27.46
N VAL A 534 -20.45 11.61 28.02
CA VAL A 534 -20.47 12.96 27.40
C VAL A 534 -19.09 13.32 26.86
N ILE A 535 -19.03 13.66 25.58
CA ILE A 535 -17.82 13.92 24.80
C ILE A 535 -17.77 15.39 24.41
N GLU A 536 -16.67 16.06 24.77
CA GLU A 536 -16.35 17.39 24.27
C GLU A 536 -15.60 17.29 22.94
N ASP A 537 -16.10 17.98 21.93
CA ASP A 537 -15.59 17.95 20.56
C ASP A 537 -15.36 19.37 20.03
N VAL A 538 -14.16 19.68 19.53
CA VAL A 538 -13.76 21.06 19.18
C VAL A 538 -13.50 21.18 17.69
N HIS A 539 -14.18 22.13 17.05
CA HIS A 539 -14.08 22.47 15.64
C HIS A 539 -13.58 23.90 15.46
N LEU A 540 -12.59 24.06 14.59
CA LEU A 540 -12.05 25.37 14.21
C LEU A 540 -12.49 25.69 12.78
N ILE A 541 -13.33 26.70 12.63
CA ILE A 541 -13.84 27.12 11.32
C ILE A 541 -13.04 28.34 10.84
N ASP A 542 -12.18 28.13 9.84
CA ASP A 542 -11.45 29.22 9.20
C ASP A 542 -12.42 30.10 8.39
N VAL A 543 -12.45 31.40 8.67
CA VAL A 543 -13.27 32.36 7.91
C VAL A 543 -12.43 32.87 6.71
N PRO A 544 -12.80 32.54 5.46
CA PRO A 544 -12.01 32.91 4.28
C PRO A 544 -11.78 34.42 4.15
N ALA A 545 -10.75 34.81 3.41
CA ALA A 545 -10.45 36.23 3.21
C ALA A 545 -11.44 36.93 2.27
N ASP A 546 -12.02 36.17 1.35
CA ASP A 546 -12.90 36.60 0.27
C ASP A 546 -14.39 36.38 0.58
N ILE A 547 -14.72 35.89 1.79
CA ILE A 547 -16.10 35.71 2.21
C ILE A 547 -16.84 37.07 2.21
N PRO A 548 -18.00 37.18 1.55
CA PRO A 548 -18.78 38.40 1.59
C PRO A 548 -19.24 38.75 3.01
N THR A 549 -19.28 40.05 3.33
CA THR A 549 -19.92 40.53 4.55
C THR A 549 -21.39 40.13 4.55
N GLY A 550 -21.86 39.55 5.66
CA GLY A 550 -23.22 39.05 5.73
C GLY A 550 -23.46 38.09 6.88
N ARG A 551 -24.68 37.55 6.92
CA ARG A 551 -25.10 36.58 7.93
C ARG A 551 -25.08 35.17 7.33
N TYR A 552 -24.42 34.27 8.03
CA TYR A 552 -24.27 32.86 7.69
C TYR A 552 -24.87 31.99 8.78
N SER A 553 -25.29 30.80 8.43
CA SER A 553 -25.79 29.77 9.34
C SER A 553 -24.65 28.83 9.71
N LEU A 554 -24.49 28.56 11.01
CA LEU A 554 -23.59 27.52 11.51
C LEU A 554 -24.39 26.22 11.63
N GLN A 555 -24.06 25.23 10.80
CA GLN A 555 -24.76 23.95 10.71
C GLN A 555 -23.89 22.83 11.26
N VAL A 556 -24.48 21.86 11.93
CA VAL A 556 -23.79 20.66 12.46
C VAL A 556 -24.56 19.39 12.10
N GLY A 557 -23.86 18.28 11.92
CA GLY A 557 -24.49 16.98 11.83
C GLY A 557 -23.47 15.85 11.78
N LEU A 558 -23.96 14.63 11.62
CA LEU A 558 -23.13 13.43 11.56
C LEU A 558 -23.38 12.66 10.27
N TYR A 559 -22.35 12.03 9.73
CA TYR A 559 -22.47 11.12 8.59
C TYR A 559 -21.47 9.97 8.66
N LEU A 560 -21.78 8.89 7.96
CA LEU A 560 -20.87 7.77 7.75
C LEU A 560 -19.94 8.08 6.58
N PHE A 561 -18.64 8.14 6.82
CA PHE A 561 -17.68 8.52 5.77
C PHE A 561 -17.62 7.51 4.61
N SER A 562 -17.82 6.22 4.90
CA SER A 562 -17.77 5.15 3.89
C SER A 562 -18.90 5.21 2.87
N THR A 563 -20.08 5.70 3.26
CA THR A 563 -21.30 5.75 2.44
C THR A 563 -21.77 7.16 2.13
N MET A 564 -21.23 8.17 2.84
CA MET A 564 -21.71 9.55 2.89
C MET A 564 -23.15 9.71 3.41
N GLU A 565 -23.69 8.67 4.05
CA GLU A 565 -25.04 8.69 4.60
C GLU A 565 -25.12 9.55 5.87
N ARG A 566 -26.05 10.50 5.91
CA ARG A 566 -26.22 11.43 7.04
C ARG A 566 -27.21 10.89 8.06
N LEU A 567 -26.84 10.99 9.34
CA LEU A 567 -27.76 10.70 10.43
C LEU A 567 -28.88 11.74 10.47
N GLN A 568 -30.11 11.23 10.54
CA GLN A 568 -31.29 12.07 10.65
C GLN A 568 -31.49 12.53 12.09
N ILE A 569 -32.00 13.75 12.26
CA ILE A 569 -32.36 14.30 13.56
C ILE A 569 -33.76 13.83 13.95
N SER A 570 -33.86 13.21 15.12
CA SER A 570 -35.08 12.69 15.71
C SER A 570 -35.78 13.74 16.59
N SER A 571 -36.03 14.95 16.07
CA SER A 571 -36.71 16.02 16.85
C SER A 571 -38.06 16.40 16.22
N GLY A 572 -39.14 15.79 16.69
CA GLY A 572 -40.51 16.08 16.26
C GLY A 572 -40.86 15.55 14.86
N THR A 573 -41.72 16.27 14.12
CA THR A 573 -42.26 15.87 12.81
C THR A 573 -41.38 16.24 11.60
N VAL A 574 -40.18 16.80 11.83
CA VAL A 574 -39.28 17.26 10.77
C VAL A 574 -38.06 16.34 10.70
N GLN A 575 -37.92 15.58 9.62
CA GLN A 575 -36.67 14.92 9.28
C GLN A 575 -35.72 15.95 8.69
N ALA A 576 -34.59 16.18 9.36
CA ALA A 576 -33.48 16.99 8.88
C ALA A 576 -32.18 16.21 9.07
N ASP A 577 -31.22 16.41 8.17
CA ASP A 577 -29.91 15.75 8.18
C ASP A 577 -28.79 16.63 8.77
N HIS A 578 -29.17 17.78 9.34
CA HIS A 578 -28.30 18.73 10.02
C HIS A 578 -29.10 19.68 10.94
N LEU A 579 -28.43 20.18 11.98
CA LEU A 579 -28.96 21.12 12.96
C LEU A 579 -28.32 22.51 12.76
N VAL A 580 -29.11 23.57 12.81
CA VAL A 580 -28.60 24.95 12.78
C VAL A 580 -28.35 25.40 14.22
N LEU A 581 -27.07 25.59 14.58
CA LEU A 581 -26.67 26.03 15.93
C LEU A 581 -26.99 27.52 16.16
N GLY A 582 -26.91 28.33 15.10
CA GLY A 582 -27.21 29.75 15.14
C GLY A 582 -26.58 30.50 13.98
N SER A 583 -26.68 31.83 13.98
CA SER A 583 -26.08 32.67 12.94
C SER A 583 -24.70 33.21 13.34
N VAL A 584 -23.82 33.34 12.34
CA VAL A 584 -22.52 33.99 12.38
C VAL A 584 -22.58 35.22 11.47
N GLU A 585 -22.23 36.39 11.99
CA GLU A 585 -22.15 37.63 11.23
C GLU A 585 -20.69 37.89 10.84
N VAL A 586 -20.40 37.87 9.54
CA VAL A 586 -19.08 38.21 9.04
C VAL A 586 -19.01 39.72 8.78
N LEU A 587 -18.06 40.37 9.45
CA LEU A 587 -17.85 41.81 9.39
C LEU A 587 -17.12 42.23 8.09
N PRO A 588 -17.16 43.51 7.70
CA PRO A 588 -16.33 44.02 6.61
C PRO A 588 -14.85 43.73 6.86
N GLY A 589 -14.12 43.31 5.82
CA GLY A 589 -12.67 43.17 5.88
C GLY A 589 -12.05 44.52 6.26
N ALA A 590 -11.10 44.52 7.20
CA ALA A 590 -10.32 45.71 7.47
C ALA A 590 -9.58 46.11 6.19
N THR A 591 -9.89 47.28 5.64
CA THR A 591 -9.03 47.91 4.63
C THR A 591 -7.69 48.14 5.31
N GLU A 592 -6.66 47.41 4.91
CA GLU A 592 -5.27 47.74 5.26
C GLU A 592 -5.03 49.17 4.78
N GLY A 593 -4.94 50.10 5.73
CA GLY A 593 -4.63 51.51 5.51
C GLY A 593 -3.16 51.78 5.75
#